data_AF-A0AA48M425-F1
#
_entry.id   AF-A0AA48M425-F1
#
_cell.length_a   1.000
_cell.length_b   1.000
_cell.length_c   1.000
_cell.angle_alpha   90.00
_cell.angle_beta   90.00
_cell.angle_gamma   90.00
#
_symmetry.space_group_name_H-M   'P 1'
#
loop_
_entity.id
_entity.type
_entity.pdbx_description
1 polymer ?
#
loop_
_entity_poly.entity_id
_entity_poly.type
_entity_poly.pdbx_seq_one_letter_code
_entity_poly.pdbx_strand_id
1 'polypeptide(L)'
;MTKYIFVTGGVVSSLGKGITAASLGRLLKNRGLKVTIQKFDPYINVDPGTMSPYQHGEVFVTDDGAETDLDLGHYERFIDINLSANSNVTTGKIYSAVIAKERRGDYLGGTVQVIPHITNEIKERVFRAGRETGADVVITEIGGTVGDIESLPFLEAIRQIKSDIGRENVMYIHVTLIPYIKAAGEMKTKPTQHSVKELRSLGIQPNVIVTRTEHPLSQEMKDKLALFCDIDKNAVIECVDAETLYDVPLQLQAQGLDDYVCRHLGLTCQEADMTEWKALVNKIKNLSRTTRIAIVGKYVELHDAYLSVAEALYHGGYANDSNVEIKWVSAEEVTPENVHELLGDVNGILVPGGFGDRGIEGKITATRYARENKVPFLGICLGMQIAVIEFARHVAGLEGANSSEINPNTKYPVIDLLPEQKEIEDMGGTMRLGLGPTKVEPGSLAEKAYQSTLVYERHRHRYEVNNEYREQLAKLGMRFVGTSPDGRLVEIVEIPDHPWFLATQFHPEFTSRPNRPQPLFREFVKASLAYKG
;
A
#
# COMPACT_ATOMS: atom_id res chain seq x y z
N MET A 1 7.56 15.07 25.13
CA MET A 1 8.70 14.58 24.33
C MET A 1 8.22 13.36 23.58
N THR A 2 8.45 13.30 22.27
CA THR A 2 8.07 12.16 21.42
C THR A 2 8.79 10.89 21.87
N LYS A 3 8.07 9.77 21.86
CA LYS A 3 8.57 8.43 22.17
C LYS A 3 8.83 7.65 20.89
N TYR A 4 9.80 6.74 20.91
CA TYR A 4 10.23 6.01 19.72
C TYR A 4 10.13 4.50 19.95
N ILE A 5 9.43 3.81 19.07
CA ILE A 5 9.27 2.36 19.07
C ILE A 5 9.93 1.80 17.82
N PHE A 6 10.96 0.97 17.99
CA PHE A 6 11.64 0.33 16.88
C PHE A 6 11.20 -1.11 16.75
N VAL A 7 10.68 -1.49 15.59
CA VAL A 7 10.22 -2.85 15.28
C VAL A 7 11.25 -3.53 14.38
N THR A 8 11.86 -4.61 14.86
CA THR A 8 12.89 -5.36 14.12
C THR A 8 12.45 -6.80 13.84
N GLY A 9 13.04 -7.41 12.81
CA GLY A 9 12.73 -8.77 12.36
C GLY A 9 13.82 -9.79 12.66
N GLY A 10 13.43 -11.02 12.92
CA GLY A 10 14.35 -12.13 13.15
C GLY A 10 13.97 -13.38 12.41
N VAL A 11 14.91 -14.34 12.29
CA VAL A 11 14.71 -15.68 11.73
C VAL A 11 14.48 -15.72 10.21
N VAL A 12 13.40 -15.12 9.71
CA VAL A 12 13.06 -15.04 8.28
C VAL A 12 12.35 -13.72 7.96
N SER A 13 12.35 -13.32 6.69
CA SER A 13 11.51 -12.23 6.19
C SER A 13 10.02 -12.64 6.13
N SER A 14 9.14 -11.67 5.86
CA SER A 14 7.69 -11.89 5.69
C SER A 14 6.92 -12.42 6.91
N LEU A 15 7.45 -12.23 8.12
CA LEU A 15 6.77 -12.56 9.38
C LEU A 15 5.62 -11.60 9.75
N GLY A 16 5.28 -10.61 8.93
CA GLY A 16 4.24 -9.63 9.28
C GLY A 16 4.70 -8.59 10.33
N LYS A 17 5.95 -8.12 10.19
CA LYS A 17 6.48 -6.98 10.99
C LYS A 17 5.64 -5.74 10.81
N GLY A 18 5.36 -5.37 9.55
CA GLY A 18 4.52 -4.24 9.20
C GLY A 18 3.11 -4.35 9.78
N ILE A 19 2.48 -5.53 9.71
CA ILE A 19 1.15 -5.75 10.30
C ILE A 19 1.19 -5.60 11.82
N THR A 20 2.23 -6.11 12.49
CA THR A 20 2.41 -5.95 13.94
C THR A 20 2.59 -4.48 14.31
N ALA A 21 3.43 -3.75 13.58
CA ALA A 21 3.70 -2.33 13.79
C ALA A 21 2.44 -1.46 13.55
N ALA A 22 1.73 -1.73 12.45
CA ALA A 22 0.49 -1.06 12.08
C ALA A 22 -0.63 -1.32 13.10
N SER A 23 -0.73 -2.56 13.59
CA SER A 23 -1.70 -2.96 14.61
C SER A 23 -1.44 -2.24 15.94
N LEU A 24 -0.18 -2.16 16.38
CA LEU A 24 0.19 -1.36 17.54
C LEU A 24 -0.12 0.13 17.31
N GLY A 25 0.19 0.65 16.12
CA GLY A 25 -0.16 2.03 15.75
C GLY A 25 -1.65 2.32 15.85
N ARG A 26 -2.51 1.39 15.42
CA ARG A 26 -3.96 1.49 15.57
C ARG A 26 -4.38 1.50 17.04
N LEU A 27 -3.84 0.60 17.86
CA LEU A 27 -4.15 0.58 19.30
C LEU A 27 -3.77 1.91 19.96
N LEU A 28 -2.56 2.41 19.73
CA LEU A 28 -2.08 3.67 20.31
C LEU A 28 -2.90 4.88 19.82
N LYS A 29 -3.29 4.92 18.54
CA LYS A 29 -4.22 5.94 18.03
C LYS A 29 -5.57 5.89 18.76
N ASN A 30 -6.10 4.70 18.98
CA ASN A 30 -7.38 4.52 19.69
C ASN A 30 -7.28 4.82 21.19
N ARG A 31 -6.06 4.94 21.75
CA ARG A 31 -5.81 5.54 23.08
C ARG A 31 -5.78 7.07 23.07
N GLY A 32 -6.00 7.69 21.92
CA GLY A 32 -5.99 9.16 21.76
C GLY A 32 -4.60 9.76 21.53
N LEU A 33 -3.57 8.94 21.28
CA LEU A 33 -2.22 9.42 21.00
C LEU A 33 -2.06 9.80 19.53
N LYS A 34 -1.24 10.82 19.27
CA LYS A 34 -0.81 11.16 17.91
C LYS A 34 0.34 10.23 17.50
N VAL A 35 0.04 9.29 16.61
CA VAL A 35 1.00 8.29 16.13
C VAL A 35 1.43 8.63 14.71
N THR A 36 2.72 8.47 14.41
CA THR A 36 3.23 8.35 13.05
C THR A 36 4.08 7.09 12.92
N ILE A 37 4.25 6.61 11.70
CA ILE A 37 5.03 5.40 11.41
C ILE A 37 5.95 5.60 10.21
N GLN A 38 7.09 4.92 10.25
CA GLN A 38 8.10 4.92 9.21
C GLN A 38 8.54 3.50 8.88
N LYS A 39 8.85 3.25 7.61
CA LYS A 39 9.54 2.07 7.10
C LYS A 39 10.96 2.42 6.69
N PHE A 40 11.93 1.65 7.18
CA PHE A 40 13.33 1.75 6.79
C PHE A 40 13.68 0.54 5.93
N ASP A 41 13.82 0.75 4.63
CA ASP A 41 14.12 -0.29 3.66
C ASP A 41 15.61 -0.39 3.37
N PRO A 42 16.21 -1.57 3.54
CA PRO A 42 17.65 -1.74 3.41
C PRO A 42 18.14 -1.77 1.95
N TYR A 43 17.24 -1.82 0.97
CA TYR A 43 17.61 -1.83 -0.45
C TYR A 43 18.25 -0.52 -0.93
N ILE A 44 19.05 -0.61 -1.99
CA ILE A 44 19.88 0.48 -2.52
C ILE A 44 19.08 1.45 -3.41
N ASN A 45 17.95 1.02 -3.99
CA ASN A 45 17.08 1.91 -4.76
C ASN A 45 16.67 3.14 -3.92
N VAL A 46 16.67 4.33 -4.53
CA VAL A 46 16.26 5.57 -3.87
C VAL A 46 14.77 5.51 -3.52
N ASP A 47 13.98 4.97 -4.42
CA ASP A 47 12.55 4.70 -4.29
C ASP A 47 12.22 3.41 -5.05
N PRO A 48 11.05 2.80 -4.82
CA PRO A 48 10.65 1.60 -5.53
C PRO A 48 10.11 1.89 -6.94
N GLY A 49 10.10 3.15 -7.41
CA GLY A 49 9.54 3.53 -8.72
C GLY A 49 10.27 2.86 -9.90
N THR A 50 11.54 2.51 -9.71
CA THR A 50 12.39 1.79 -10.68
C THR A 50 12.36 0.26 -10.52
N MET A 51 11.68 -0.26 -9.50
CA MET A 51 11.63 -1.69 -9.22
C MET A 51 10.54 -2.37 -10.03
N SER A 52 10.76 -3.62 -10.40
CA SER A 52 9.73 -4.44 -11.03
C SER A 52 8.64 -4.78 -10.01
N PRO A 53 7.34 -4.59 -10.32
CA PRO A 53 6.27 -5.03 -9.43
C PRO A 53 6.30 -6.53 -9.10
N TYR A 54 6.87 -7.38 -9.96
CA TYR A 54 7.05 -8.82 -9.66
C TYR A 54 8.07 -9.11 -8.55
N GLN A 55 8.96 -8.17 -8.23
CA GLN A 55 10.00 -8.38 -7.23
C GLN A 55 9.66 -7.76 -5.88
N HIS A 56 8.90 -6.67 -5.90
CA HIS A 56 8.68 -5.81 -4.75
C HIS A 56 7.19 -5.59 -4.42
N GLY A 57 6.27 -6.10 -5.24
CA GLY A 57 4.85 -5.80 -5.14
C GLY A 57 4.54 -4.39 -5.63
N GLU A 58 3.42 -3.83 -5.18
CA GLU A 58 2.97 -2.51 -5.62
C GLU A 58 3.90 -1.37 -5.18
N VAL A 59 3.86 -0.26 -5.93
CA VAL A 59 4.41 1.02 -5.50
C VAL A 59 3.26 1.84 -4.92
N PHE A 60 3.33 2.14 -3.63
CA PHE A 60 2.33 2.96 -2.95
C PHE A 60 2.66 4.44 -3.11
N VAL A 61 1.64 5.27 -3.34
CA VAL A 61 1.80 6.73 -3.50
C VAL A 61 1.14 7.46 -2.35
N THR A 62 1.84 8.42 -1.75
CA THR A 62 1.35 9.29 -0.67
C THR A 62 0.75 10.59 -1.21
N ASP A 63 0.10 11.37 -0.35
CA ASP A 63 -0.53 12.65 -0.75
C ASP A 63 0.48 13.66 -1.31
N ASP A 64 1.70 13.67 -0.76
CA ASP A 64 2.81 14.53 -1.20
C ASP A 64 3.56 13.98 -2.42
N GLY A 65 3.06 12.91 -3.03
CA GLY A 65 3.58 12.36 -4.29
C GLY A 65 4.83 11.50 -4.15
N ALA A 66 5.15 11.05 -2.94
CA ALA A 66 6.24 10.09 -2.78
C ALA A 66 5.83 8.70 -3.27
N GLU A 67 6.69 8.09 -4.07
CA GLU A 67 6.64 6.68 -4.41
C GLU A 67 7.33 5.89 -3.30
N THR A 68 6.62 4.92 -2.74
CA THR A 68 7.00 4.25 -1.49
C THR A 68 6.70 2.76 -1.52
N ASP A 69 7.29 2.04 -0.57
CA ASP A 69 7.04 0.62 -0.34
C ASP A 69 5.57 0.34 0.02
N LEU A 70 5.09 -0.87 -0.32
CA LEU A 70 3.70 -1.28 -0.13
C LEU A 70 3.26 -1.28 1.34
N ASP A 71 4.21 -1.39 2.29
CA ASP A 71 3.91 -1.41 3.72
C ASP A 71 3.28 -0.10 4.19
N LEU A 72 3.57 1.03 3.53
CA LEU A 72 2.91 2.30 3.84
C LEU A 72 1.39 2.22 3.60
N GLY A 73 0.96 1.44 2.62
CA GLY A 73 -0.45 1.16 2.39
C GLY A 73 -1.09 0.44 3.58
N HIS A 74 -0.41 -0.57 4.16
CA HIS A 74 -0.88 -1.23 5.38
C HIS A 74 -0.96 -0.25 6.55
N TYR A 75 0.05 0.59 6.72
CA TYR A 75 0.08 1.57 7.80
C TYR A 75 -1.08 2.55 7.70
N GLU A 76 -1.29 3.13 6.52
CA GLU A 76 -2.41 4.03 6.27
C GLU A 76 -3.77 3.33 6.49
N ARG A 77 -3.92 2.06 6.03
CA ARG A 77 -5.14 1.27 6.21
C ARG A 77 -5.48 0.98 7.67
N PHE A 78 -4.49 0.61 8.48
CA PHE A 78 -4.73 0.25 9.88
C PHE A 78 -4.85 1.48 10.78
N ILE A 79 -3.86 2.36 10.70
CA ILE A 79 -3.75 3.52 11.59
C ILE A 79 -4.75 4.59 11.15
N ASP A 80 -5.19 4.62 9.89
CA ASP A 80 -6.10 5.65 9.35
C ASP A 80 -5.49 7.06 9.51
N ILE A 81 -4.26 7.21 9.04
CA ILE A 81 -3.57 8.49 8.87
C ILE A 81 -2.99 8.52 7.46
N ASN A 82 -2.73 9.73 6.95
CA ASN A 82 -2.00 9.88 5.71
C ASN A 82 -0.51 10.07 6.03
N LEU A 83 0.32 9.28 5.36
CA LEU A 83 1.76 9.31 5.49
C LEU A 83 2.37 10.22 4.42
N SER A 84 3.69 10.43 4.52
CA SER A 84 4.44 11.35 3.64
C SER A 84 5.71 10.69 3.13
N ALA A 85 6.46 11.40 2.29
CA ALA A 85 7.81 11.05 1.86
C ALA A 85 8.75 10.73 3.03
N ASN A 86 8.49 11.25 4.22
CA ASN A 86 9.28 11.02 5.43
C ASN A 86 8.95 9.72 6.16
N SER A 87 7.91 9.00 5.73
CA SER A 87 7.51 7.69 6.25
C SER A 87 8.17 6.52 5.52
N ASN A 88 8.91 6.77 4.42
CA ASN A 88 9.70 5.74 3.75
C ASN A 88 11.15 6.21 3.56
N VAL A 89 12.07 5.48 4.18
CA VAL A 89 13.50 5.78 4.16
C VAL A 89 14.24 4.57 3.59
N THR A 90 15.07 4.79 2.58
CA THR A 90 15.84 3.72 1.94
C THR A 90 17.34 3.93 2.14
N THR A 91 18.12 2.85 2.06
CA THR A 91 19.59 2.96 2.03
C THR A 91 20.04 3.89 0.90
N GLY A 92 19.42 3.79 -0.29
CA GLY A 92 19.67 4.69 -1.42
C GLY A 92 19.53 6.16 -1.08
N LYS A 93 18.40 6.56 -0.47
CA LYS A 93 18.14 7.95 -0.05
C LYS A 93 19.19 8.45 0.93
N ILE A 94 19.57 7.63 1.90
CA ILE A 94 20.54 8.01 2.95
C ILE A 94 21.93 8.19 2.35
N TYR A 95 22.41 7.21 1.59
CA TYR A 95 23.76 7.24 1.03
C TYR A 95 23.88 8.36 0.00
N SER A 96 22.90 8.54 -0.88
CA SER A 96 22.89 9.66 -1.83
C SER A 96 22.90 11.02 -1.12
N ALA A 97 22.14 11.18 -0.03
CA ALA A 97 22.16 12.43 0.75
C ALA A 97 23.52 12.71 1.40
N VAL A 98 24.16 11.68 1.97
CA VAL A 98 25.47 11.82 2.61
C VAL A 98 26.57 12.09 1.59
N ILE A 99 26.57 11.40 0.44
CA ILE A 99 27.52 11.64 -0.66
C ILE A 99 27.31 13.06 -1.23
N ALA A 100 26.07 13.50 -1.40
CA ALA A 100 25.79 14.86 -1.88
C ALA A 100 26.30 15.95 -0.91
N LYS A 101 26.12 15.75 0.41
CA LYS A 101 26.68 16.63 1.45
C LYS A 101 28.20 16.69 1.38
N GLU A 102 28.83 15.53 1.18
CA GLU A 102 30.27 15.41 1.03
C GLU A 102 30.80 16.17 -0.18
N ARG A 103 30.19 15.98 -1.36
CA ARG A 103 30.58 16.69 -2.60
C ARG A 103 30.37 18.21 -2.54
N ARG A 104 29.41 18.70 -1.75
CA ARG A 104 29.22 20.15 -1.51
C ARG A 104 30.23 20.74 -0.54
N GLY A 105 31.01 19.91 0.16
CA GLY A 105 31.97 20.35 1.17
C GLY A 105 31.38 20.51 2.58
N ASP A 106 30.18 19.99 2.85
CA ASP A 106 29.49 20.14 4.14
C ASP A 106 30.28 19.49 5.30
N TYR A 107 31.19 18.56 5.00
CA TYR A 107 32.09 17.91 5.98
C TYR A 107 33.50 18.52 6.06
N LEU A 108 33.72 19.71 5.47
CA LEU A 108 34.95 20.51 5.63
C LEU A 108 36.26 19.76 5.28
N GLY A 109 36.21 18.86 4.29
CA GLY A 109 37.36 18.06 3.86
C GLY A 109 37.71 16.87 4.77
N GLY A 110 36.88 16.58 5.79
CA GLY A 110 37.03 15.40 6.65
C GLY A 110 36.61 14.10 5.98
N THR A 111 37.15 12.97 6.46
CA THR A 111 36.79 11.63 5.98
C THR A 111 35.35 11.28 6.35
N VAL A 112 34.52 10.96 5.35
CA VAL A 112 33.16 10.47 5.56
C VAL A 112 33.16 8.96 5.76
N GLN A 113 32.38 8.50 6.75
CA GLN A 113 32.36 7.13 7.27
C GLN A 113 30.93 6.71 7.62
N VAL A 114 30.67 5.40 7.70
CA VAL A 114 29.36 4.87 8.12
C VAL A 114 28.98 5.41 9.51
N ILE A 115 29.88 5.31 10.48
CA ILE A 115 29.74 5.95 11.78
C ILE A 115 30.71 7.14 11.83
N PRO A 116 30.26 8.36 12.11
CA PRO A 116 28.90 8.72 12.48
C PRO A 116 28.01 9.18 11.30
N HIS A 117 28.53 9.37 10.09
CA HIS A 117 27.84 10.15 9.06
C HIS A 117 26.57 9.48 8.52
N ILE A 118 26.63 8.19 8.14
CA ILE A 118 25.44 7.44 7.69
C ILE A 118 24.47 7.26 8.86
N THR A 119 24.97 6.89 10.05
CA THR A 119 24.11 6.70 11.23
C THR A 119 23.44 8.00 11.66
N ASN A 120 24.11 9.15 11.57
CA ASN A 120 23.51 10.45 11.88
C ASN A 120 22.44 10.85 10.87
N GLU A 121 22.64 10.57 9.59
CA GLU A 121 21.58 10.79 8.58
C GLU A 121 20.37 9.90 8.89
N ILE A 122 20.56 8.62 9.24
CA ILE A 122 19.47 7.72 9.67
C ILE A 122 18.73 8.29 10.89
N LYS A 123 19.45 8.70 11.94
CA LYS A 123 18.85 9.29 13.15
C LYS A 123 18.04 10.54 12.84
N GLU A 124 18.57 11.40 11.96
CA GLU A 124 17.86 12.61 11.55
C GLU A 124 16.57 12.29 10.81
N ARG A 125 16.53 11.24 9.97
CA ARG A 125 15.29 10.77 9.33
C ARG A 125 14.26 10.28 10.34
N VAL A 126 14.68 9.59 11.40
CA VAL A 126 13.80 9.15 12.49
C VAL A 126 13.19 10.35 13.22
N PHE A 127 14.04 11.30 13.64
CA PHE A 127 13.58 12.46 14.40
C PHE A 127 12.74 13.43 13.58
N ARG A 128 13.03 13.59 12.28
CA ARG A 128 12.31 14.50 11.40
C ARG A 128 10.82 14.15 11.31
N ALA A 129 10.47 12.87 11.13
CA ALA A 129 9.06 12.47 11.07
C ALA A 129 8.30 12.80 12.36
N GLY A 130 8.92 12.61 13.53
CA GLY A 130 8.34 13.00 14.81
C GLY A 130 8.10 14.51 14.92
N ARG A 131 9.07 15.33 14.49
CA ARG A 131 8.98 16.80 14.56
C ARG A 131 7.92 17.37 13.61
N GLU A 132 7.89 16.93 12.35
CA GLU A 132 6.96 17.46 11.35
C GLU A 132 5.52 17.05 11.61
N THR A 133 5.31 15.82 12.07
CA THR A 133 3.97 15.35 12.44
C THR A 133 3.57 15.80 13.84
N GLY A 134 4.49 16.29 14.67
CA GLY A 134 4.24 16.59 16.09
C GLY A 134 3.72 15.38 16.87
N ALA A 135 4.18 14.17 16.52
CA ALA A 135 3.68 12.92 17.08
C ALA A 135 4.11 12.71 18.55
N ASP A 136 3.23 12.08 19.32
CA ASP A 136 3.54 11.57 20.66
C ASP A 136 4.39 10.31 20.57
N VAL A 137 4.12 9.46 19.56
CA VAL A 137 4.83 8.20 19.33
C VAL A 137 5.20 8.07 17.84
N VAL A 138 6.47 7.78 17.59
CA VAL A 138 6.99 7.39 16.27
C VAL A 138 7.27 5.89 16.30
N ILE A 139 6.62 5.13 15.44
CA ILE A 139 6.92 3.72 15.22
C ILE A 139 7.84 3.63 14.00
N THR A 140 8.97 2.97 14.12
CA THR A 140 9.91 2.78 13.01
C THR A 140 10.12 1.30 12.80
N GLU A 141 9.59 0.77 11.69
CA GLU A 141 9.91 -0.57 11.24
C GLU A 141 11.27 -0.56 10.54
N ILE A 142 12.14 -1.46 10.99
CA ILE A 142 13.42 -1.75 10.34
C ILE A 142 13.21 -2.97 9.43
N GLY A 143 13.28 -2.72 8.12
CA GLY A 143 13.24 -3.74 7.09
C GLY A 143 14.44 -4.68 7.17
N GLY A 144 14.40 -5.76 6.36
CA GLY A 144 15.39 -6.83 6.42
C GLY A 144 15.22 -7.75 7.65
N THR A 145 16.24 -8.58 7.88
CA THR A 145 16.32 -9.50 9.02
C THR A 145 17.57 -9.18 9.84
N VAL A 146 17.45 -9.20 11.16
CA VAL A 146 18.60 -9.06 12.06
C VAL A 146 19.59 -10.20 11.79
N GLY A 147 20.85 -9.81 11.52
CA GLY A 147 21.92 -10.70 11.06
C GLY A 147 22.37 -10.38 9.63
N ASP A 148 21.52 -9.72 8.83
CA ASP A 148 21.87 -9.33 7.48
C ASP A 148 22.72 -8.06 7.44
N ILE A 149 23.72 -8.03 6.55
CA ILE A 149 24.67 -6.92 6.39
C ILE A 149 23.95 -5.60 6.08
N GLU A 150 22.93 -5.66 5.23
CA GLU A 150 22.19 -4.50 4.74
C GLU A 150 21.50 -3.70 5.85
N SER A 151 21.16 -4.35 6.98
CA SER A 151 20.44 -3.72 8.09
C SER A 151 21.37 -3.15 9.18
N LEU A 152 22.67 -3.44 9.13
CA LEU A 152 23.63 -3.05 10.17
C LEU A 152 23.66 -1.53 10.44
N PRO A 153 23.66 -0.64 9.43
CA PRO A 153 23.65 0.80 9.69
C PRO A 153 22.37 1.26 10.41
N PHE A 154 21.21 0.67 10.10
CA PHE A 154 19.96 0.98 10.78
C PHE A 154 19.97 0.52 12.23
N LEU A 155 20.41 -0.71 12.49
CA LEU A 155 20.50 -1.26 13.85
C LEU A 155 21.46 -0.44 14.71
N GLU A 156 22.62 -0.04 14.17
CA GLU A 156 23.54 0.83 14.89
C GLU A 156 22.93 2.22 15.19
N ALA A 157 22.19 2.81 14.24
CA ALA A 157 21.56 4.10 14.44
C ALA A 157 20.49 4.06 15.55
N ILE A 158 19.59 3.07 15.56
CA ILE A 158 18.56 2.95 16.60
C ILE A 158 19.19 2.67 17.98
N ARG A 159 20.29 1.92 18.02
CA ARG A 159 21.08 1.69 19.24
C ARG A 159 21.63 3.00 19.79
N GLN A 160 22.16 3.88 18.93
CA GLN A 160 22.62 5.21 19.32
C GLN A 160 21.49 6.11 19.80
N ILE A 161 20.31 6.10 19.14
CA ILE A 161 19.16 6.93 19.54
C ILE A 161 18.82 6.73 21.02
N LYS A 162 18.83 5.48 21.51
CA LYS A 162 18.58 5.20 22.94
C LYS A 162 19.56 5.90 23.88
N SER A 163 20.81 6.11 23.48
CA SER A 163 21.78 6.89 24.25
C SER A 163 21.55 8.38 24.11
N ASP A 164 21.13 8.85 22.93
CA ASP A 164 20.93 10.27 22.62
C ASP A 164 19.71 10.86 23.36
N ILE A 165 18.61 10.10 23.50
CA ILE A 165 17.34 10.60 24.05
C ILE A 165 16.91 9.93 25.36
N GLY A 166 17.68 8.98 25.90
CA GLY A 166 17.33 8.28 27.13
C GLY A 166 16.51 7.00 26.91
N ARG A 167 16.64 6.07 27.86
CA ARG A 167 16.10 4.70 27.75
C ARG A 167 14.58 4.65 27.91
N GLU A 168 14.03 5.58 28.66
CA GLU A 168 12.60 5.77 28.94
C GLU A 168 11.82 6.36 27.76
N ASN A 169 12.52 6.79 26.71
CA ASN A 169 11.92 7.33 25.48
C ASN A 169 12.00 6.35 24.30
N VAL A 170 12.60 5.17 24.51
CA VAL A 170 12.82 4.16 23.47
C VAL A 170 12.29 2.79 23.88
N MET A 171 11.63 2.12 22.95
CA MET A 171 11.22 0.73 23.08
C MET A 171 11.62 -0.08 21.84
N TYR A 172 12.13 -1.29 22.07
CA TYR A 172 12.43 -2.25 21.00
C TYR A 172 11.42 -3.39 21.02
N ILE A 173 10.78 -3.64 19.88
CA ILE A 173 9.90 -4.78 19.65
C ILE A 173 10.58 -5.66 18.61
N HIS A 174 10.84 -6.93 18.95
CA HIS A 174 11.48 -7.87 18.05
C HIS A 174 10.48 -8.95 17.62
N VAL A 175 10.19 -9.03 16.32
CA VAL A 175 9.27 -10.01 15.74
C VAL A 175 10.07 -11.23 15.29
N THR A 176 9.69 -12.41 15.79
CA THR A 176 10.39 -13.68 15.53
C THR A 176 9.40 -14.79 15.14
N LEU A 177 9.93 -15.95 14.74
CA LEU A 177 9.16 -17.14 14.37
C LEU A 177 9.31 -18.25 15.42
N ILE A 178 8.18 -18.88 15.76
CA ILE A 178 8.11 -20.16 16.47
C ILE A 178 7.60 -21.22 15.48
N PRO A 179 8.50 -21.96 14.81
CA PRO A 179 8.10 -22.95 13.82
C PRO A 179 7.54 -24.20 14.50
N TYR A 180 6.57 -24.82 13.83
CA TYR A 180 6.04 -26.12 14.18
C TYR A 180 6.69 -27.22 13.33
N ILE A 181 7.32 -28.19 13.98
CA ILE A 181 7.95 -29.32 13.29
C ILE A 181 6.95 -30.45 13.19
N LYS A 182 6.21 -30.50 12.07
CA LYS A 182 5.13 -31.48 11.85
C LYS A 182 5.56 -32.93 12.09
N ALA A 183 6.76 -33.31 11.68
CA ALA A 183 7.28 -34.67 11.86
C ALA A 183 7.49 -35.06 13.33
N ALA A 184 7.72 -34.08 14.21
CA ALA A 184 7.96 -34.30 15.63
C ALA A 184 6.77 -33.85 16.51
N GLY A 185 5.76 -33.20 15.92
CA GLY A 185 4.56 -32.73 16.63
C GLY A 185 4.84 -31.63 17.65
N GLU A 186 5.89 -30.82 17.46
CA GLU A 186 6.36 -29.89 18.49
C GLU A 186 6.76 -28.52 17.94
N MET A 187 6.48 -27.47 18.73
CA MET A 187 6.91 -26.10 18.49
C MET A 187 8.33 -25.87 19.01
N LYS A 188 9.14 -25.09 18.28
CA LYS A 188 10.54 -24.85 18.62
C LYS A 188 10.81 -23.39 18.96
N THR A 189 11.22 -23.15 20.21
CA THR A 189 11.62 -21.81 20.69
C THR A 189 13.03 -21.38 20.31
N LYS A 190 13.87 -22.31 19.83
CA LYS A 190 15.31 -22.08 19.61
C LYS A 190 15.58 -20.98 18.57
N PRO A 191 14.89 -20.91 17.42
CA PRO A 191 15.12 -19.84 16.45
C PRO A 191 14.94 -18.44 17.07
N THR A 192 13.89 -18.25 17.89
CA THR A 192 13.67 -16.99 18.61
C THR A 192 14.81 -16.69 19.59
N GLN A 193 15.29 -17.68 20.35
CA GLN A 193 16.43 -17.51 21.27
C GLN A 193 17.71 -17.06 20.55
N HIS A 194 18.02 -17.69 19.41
CA HIS A 194 19.18 -17.32 18.58
C HIS A 194 19.02 -15.93 17.97
N SER A 195 17.82 -15.58 17.50
CA SER A 195 17.53 -14.26 16.94
C SER A 195 17.72 -13.14 17.97
N VAL A 196 17.24 -13.34 19.20
CA VAL A 196 17.45 -12.37 20.29
C VAL A 196 18.92 -12.27 20.67
N LYS A 197 19.65 -13.39 20.69
CA LYS A 197 21.10 -13.38 20.92
C LYS A 197 21.82 -12.54 19.87
N GLU A 198 21.41 -12.65 18.60
CA GLU A 198 21.99 -11.85 17.51
C GLU A 198 21.69 -10.35 17.68
N LEU A 199 20.44 -9.99 17.97
CA LEU A 199 20.08 -8.59 18.22
C LEU A 199 20.86 -8.00 19.42
N ARG A 200 21.06 -8.79 20.47
CA ARG A 200 21.84 -8.41 21.65
C ARG A 200 23.32 -8.27 21.37
N SER A 201 23.87 -9.05 20.44
CA SER A 201 25.28 -8.95 20.02
C SER A 201 25.58 -7.55 19.45
N LEU A 202 24.57 -6.94 18.82
CA LEU A 202 24.59 -5.57 18.29
C LEU A 202 24.26 -4.50 19.34
N GLY A 203 24.15 -4.86 20.62
CA GLY A 203 23.89 -3.93 21.72
C GLY A 203 22.43 -3.51 21.89
N ILE A 204 21.49 -4.21 21.25
CA ILE A 204 20.05 -3.95 21.37
C ILE A 204 19.39 -5.05 22.21
N GLN A 205 18.85 -4.68 23.38
CA GLN A 205 18.01 -5.56 24.19
C GLN A 205 16.54 -5.33 23.82
N PRO A 206 15.81 -6.33 23.29
CA PRO A 206 14.39 -6.19 23.04
C PRO A 206 13.63 -5.96 24.35
N ASN A 207 12.62 -5.09 24.30
CA ASN A 207 11.69 -4.87 25.40
C ASN A 207 10.48 -5.80 25.32
N VAL A 208 10.06 -6.13 24.08
CA VAL A 208 8.99 -7.06 23.76
C VAL A 208 9.46 -8.00 22.64
N ILE A 209 9.02 -9.25 22.72
CA ILE A 209 9.15 -10.22 21.63
C ILE A 209 7.75 -10.57 21.14
N VAL A 210 7.51 -10.40 19.84
CA VAL A 210 6.29 -10.87 19.18
C VAL A 210 6.61 -12.16 18.45
N THR A 211 5.92 -13.22 18.81
CA THR A 211 6.17 -14.57 18.28
C THR A 211 5.11 -14.96 17.27
N ARG A 212 5.49 -14.99 15.99
CA ARG A 212 4.65 -15.53 14.92
C ARG A 212 4.61 -17.05 14.99
N THR A 213 3.43 -17.63 14.87
CA THR A 213 3.25 -19.08 14.98
C THR A 213 1.92 -19.56 14.38
N GLU A 214 1.87 -20.83 13.99
CA GLU A 214 0.66 -21.50 13.50
C GLU A 214 -0.23 -22.03 14.63
N HIS A 215 0.32 -22.20 15.84
CA HIS A 215 -0.35 -22.87 16.95
C HIS A 215 -0.26 -22.10 18.27
N PRO A 216 -1.29 -22.21 19.14
CA PRO A 216 -1.28 -21.53 20.43
C PRO A 216 -0.07 -21.87 21.31
N LEU A 217 0.59 -20.87 21.87
CA LEU A 217 1.70 -21.05 22.80
C LEU A 217 1.22 -21.34 24.22
N SER A 218 1.78 -22.38 24.84
CA SER A 218 1.59 -22.62 26.28
C SER A 218 2.29 -21.55 27.13
N GLN A 219 1.75 -21.30 28.33
CA GLN A 219 2.39 -20.38 29.27
C GLN A 219 3.82 -20.80 29.63
N GLU A 220 4.09 -22.10 29.72
CA GLU A 220 5.44 -22.63 29.95
C GLU A 220 6.42 -22.20 28.84
N MET A 221 6.00 -22.23 27.57
CA MET A 221 6.84 -21.77 26.47
C MET A 221 7.06 -20.25 26.52
N LYS A 222 6.05 -19.46 26.87
CA LYS A 222 6.19 -18.00 27.05
C LYS A 222 7.17 -17.69 28.18
N ASP A 223 7.02 -18.35 29.33
CA ASP A 223 7.93 -18.22 30.47
C ASP A 223 9.36 -18.62 30.13
N LYS A 224 9.51 -19.71 29.36
CA LYS A 224 10.81 -20.17 28.85
C LYS A 224 11.45 -19.13 27.93
N LEU A 225 10.69 -18.57 26.98
CA LEU A 225 11.17 -17.52 26.10
C LEU A 225 11.62 -16.29 26.88
N ALA A 226 10.81 -15.83 27.83
CA ALA A 226 11.13 -14.70 28.71
C ALA A 226 12.45 -14.94 29.46
N LEU A 227 12.62 -16.13 30.06
CA LEU A 227 13.83 -16.53 30.76
C LEU A 227 15.06 -16.55 29.85
N PHE A 228 14.99 -17.22 28.69
CA PHE A 228 16.14 -17.35 27.79
C PHE A 228 16.50 -16.05 27.08
N CYS A 229 15.52 -15.16 26.88
CA CYS A 229 15.72 -13.89 26.18
C CYS A 229 16.00 -12.72 27.14
N ASP A 230 15.88 -12.94 28.45
CA ASP A 230 16.06 -11.95 29.50
C ASP A 230 15.10 -10.75 29.35
N ILE A 231 13.80 -11.04 29.26
CA ILE A 231 12.73 -10.04 29.17
C ILE A 231 11.58 -10.33 30.15
N ASP A 232 10.71 -9.35 30.38
CA ASP A 232 9.49 -9.53 31.20
C ASP A 232 8.60 -10.63 30.60
N LYS A 233 7.98 -11.46 31.46
CA LYS A 233 7.07 -12.53 31.04
C LYS A 233 5.86 -12.00 30.28
N ASN A 234 5.35 -10.84 30.66
CA ASN A 234 4.23 -10.16 30.00
C ASN A 234 4.63 -9.50 28.68
N ALA A 235 5.94 -9.50 28.35
CA ALA A 235 6.46 -8.94 27.12
C ALA A 235 6.73 -9.99 26.03
N VAL A 236 6.36 -11.27 26.27
CA VAL A 236 6.30 -12.32 25.25
C VAL A 236 4.88 -12.36 24.69
N ILE A 237 4.68 -11.71 23.55
CA ILE A 237 3.39 -11.60 22.88
C ILE A 237 3.31 -12.64 21.78
N GLU A 238 2.21 -13.37 21.77
CA GLU A 238 1.91 -14.35 20.73
C GLU A 238 1.16 -13.69 19.59
N CYS A 239 1.50 -14.05 18.36
CA CYS A 239 0.81 -13.55 17.18
C CYS A 239 0.55 -14.76 16.27
N VAL A 240 -0.56 -15.44 16.54
CA VAL A 240 -0.98 -16.63 15.79
C VAL A 240 -1.47 -16.22 14.40
N ASP A 241 -1.50 -17.16 13.46
CA ASP A 241 -2.18 -16.95 12.19
C ASP A 241 -3.65 -16.58 12.41
N ALA A 242 -4.06 -15.48 11.78
CA ALA A 242 -5.38 -14.92 11.92
C ALA A 242 -6.21 -15.18 10.66
N GLU A 243 -7.51 -15.42 10.82
CA GLU A 243 -8.45 -15.58 9.70
C GLU A 243 -8.51 -14.33 8.83
N THR A 244 -8.40 -13.16 9.45
CA THR A 244 -8.24 -11.89 8.77
C THR A 244 -7.15 -11.07 9.44
N LEU A 245 -6.38 -10.33 8.64
CA LEU A 245 -5.36 -9.39 9.13
C LEU A 245 -5.91 -8.35 10.11
N TYR A 246 -7.21 -8.05 10.03
CA TYR A 246 -7.90 -7.11 10.94
C TYR A 246 -8.14 -7.67 12.35
N ASP A 247 -7.96 -8.98 12.58
CA ASP A 247 -7.98 -9.57 13.93
C ASP A 247 -6.72 -9.24 14.74
N VAL A 248 -5.59 -9.02 14.07
CA VAL A 248 -4.28 -8.87 14.74
C VAL A 248 -4.28 -7.76 15.80
N PRO A 249 -4.83 -6.55 15.57
CA PRO A 249 -4.96 -5.54 16.63
C PRO A 249 -5.69 -6.04 17.88
N LEU A 250 -6.75 -6.85 17.71
CA LEU A 250 -7.53 -7.38 18.82
C LEU A 250 -6.75 -8.47 19.58
N GLN A 251 -6.01 -9.31 18.87
CA GLN A 251 -5.15 -10.34 19.49
C GLN A 251 -4.00 -9.71 20.30
N LEU A 252 -3.41 -8.62 19.80
CA LEU A 252 -2.37 -7.89 20.51
C LEU A 252 -2.93 -7.14 21.73
N GLN A 253 -4.11 -6.52 21.60
CA GLN A 253 -4.80 -5.88 22.72
C GLN A 253 -5.17 -6.89 23.82
N ALA A 254 -5.68 -8.07 23.45
CA ALA A 254 -6.07 -9.10 24.40
C ALA A 254 -4.91 -9.61 25.26
N GLN A 255 -3.67 -9.47 24.78
CA GLN A 255 -2.44 -9.78 25.52
C GLN A 255 -1.81 -8.56 26.21
N GLY A 256 -2.44 -7.39 26.14
CA GLY A 256 -2.01 -6.18 26.84
C GLY A 256 -0.75 -5.53 26.27
N LEU A 257 -0.44 -5.72 24.99
CA LEU A 257 0.75 -5.14 24.36
C LEU A 257 0.75 -3.60 24.45
N ASP A 258 -0.37 -2.98 24.13
CA ASP A 258 -0.52 -1.53 24.14
C ASP A 258 -0.44 -0.94 25.57
N ASP A 259 -1.01 -1.63 26.58
CA ASP A 259 -0.83 -1.26 27.99
C ASP A 259 0.64 -1.36 28.43
N TYR A 260 1.33 -2.43 28.03
CA TYR A 260 2.75 -2.61 28.33
C TYR A 260 3.59 -1.49 27.71
N VAL A 261 3.32 -1.14 26.45
CA VAL A 261 3.98 -0.04 25.73
C VAL A 261 3.76 1.29 26.46
N CYS A 262 2.52 1.60 26.85
CA CYS A 262 2.21 2.85 27.55
C CYS A 262 2.93 2.94 28.89
N ARG A 263 2.96 1.85 29.66
CA ARG A 263 3.67 1.77 30.94
C ARG A 263 5.18 1.93 30.78
N HIS A 264 5.78 1.22 29.83
CA HIS A 264 7.23 1.27 29.57
C HIS A 264 7.69 2.67 29.15
N LEU A 265 6.90 3.36 28.33
CA LEU A 265 7.23 4.70 27.82
C LEU A 265 6.74 5.85 28.73
N GLY A 266 6.06 5.54 29.84
CA GLY A 266 5.49 6.53 30.75
C GLY A 266 4.39 7.38 30.10
N LEU A 267 3.62 6.81 29.18
CA LEU A 267 2.52 7.49 28.49
C LEU A 267 1.25 7.43 29.35
N THR A 268 0.68 8.60 29.65
CA THR A 268 -0.62 8.71 30.33
C THR A 268 -1.70 8.90 29.28
N CYS A 269 -2.51 7.87 29.05
CA CYS A 269 -3.58 7.87 28.07
C CYS A 269 -4.71 6.93 28.51
N GLN A 270 -5.85 7.02 27.83
CA GLN A 270 -6.99 6.14 28.08
C GLN A 270 -6.74 4.73 27.51
N GLU A 271 -7.64 3.79 27.85
CA GLU A 271 -7.68 2.48 27.20
C GLU A 271 -8.07 2.63 25.71
N ALA A 272 -7.61 1.72 24.87
CA ALA A 272 -7.91 1.77 23.44
C ALA A 272 -9.37 1.38 23.17
N ASP A 273 -10.20 2.32 22.72
CA ASP A 273 -11.55 2.02 22.28
C ASP A 273 -11.52 1.27 20.94
N MET A 274 -11.82 -0.03 20.97
CA MET A 274 -11.83 -0.89 19.79
C MET A 274 -13.24 -1.25 19.32
N THR A 275 -14.28 -0.49 19.73
CA THR A 275 -15.69 -0.80 19.43
C THR A 275 -15.96 -0.88 17.92
N GLU A 276 -15.56 0.15 17.17
CA GLU A 276 -15.71 0.18 15.70
C GLU A 276 -14.92 -0.95 15.02
N TRP A 277 -13.70 -1.21 15.48
CA TRP A 277 -12.83 -2.22 14.91
C TRP A 277 -13.35 -3.65 15.15
N LYS A 278 -13.89 -3.92 16.35
CA LYS A 278 -14.58 -5.18 16.66
C LYS A 278 -15.81 -5.37 15.77
N ALA A 279 -16.59 -4.31 15.54
CA ALA A 279 -17.74 -4.37 14.63
C ALA A 279 -17.32 -4.68 13.18
N LEU A 280 -16.25 -4.06 12.70
CA LEU A 280 -15.65 -4.33 11.39
C LEU A 280 -15.25 -5.81 11.27
N VAL A 281 -14.43 -6.30 12.20
CA VAL A 281 -13.96 -7.70 12.20
C VAL A 281 -15.14 -8.68 12.24
N ASN A 282 -16.14 -8.43 13.09
CA ASN A 282 -17.35 -9.23 13.14
C ASN A 282 -18.10 -9.23 11.81
N LYS A 283 -18.19 -8.08 11.13
CA LYS A 283 -18.82 -7.98 9.80
C LYS A 283 -18.07 -8.83 8.77
N ILE A 284 -16.74 -8.71 8.71
CA ILE A 284 -15.89 -9.44 7.76
C ILE A 284 -16.09 -10.95 7.90
N LYS A 285 -16.20 -11.44 9.14
CA LYS A 285 -16.39 -12.88 9.44
C LYS A 285 -17.79 -13.41 9.13
N ASN A 286 -18.78 -12.54 8.89
CA ASN A 286 -20.19 -12.91 8.75
C ASN A 286 -20.85 -12.33 7.49
N LEU A 287 -20.09 -12.15 6.40
CA LEU A 287 -20.61 -11.66 5.13
C LEU A 287 -21.60 -12.66 4.52
N SER A 288 -22.77 -12.18 4.08
CA SER A 288 -23.87 -13.06 3.65
C SER A 288 -23.94 -13.34 2.14
N ARG A 289 -23.29 -12.50 1.33
CA ARG A 289 -23.30 -12.58 -0.13
C ARG A 289 -21.90 -12.81 -0.68
N THR A 290 -21.83 -13.18 -1.96
CA THR A 290 -20.58 -13.33 -2.69
C THR A 290 -20.69 -12.60 -4.03
N THR A 291 -19.61 -11.92 -4.41
CA THR A 291 -19.46 -11.26 -5.72
C THR A 291 -18.15 -11.70 -6.34
N ARG A 292 -18.17 -12.19 -7.56
CA ARG A 292 -16.95 -12.53 -8.29
C ARG A 292 -16.52 -11.35 -9.16
N ILE A 293 -15.30 -10.87 -8.98
CA ILE A 293 -14.76 -9.73 -9.75
C ILE A 293 -13.45 -10.16 -10.40
N ALA A 294 -13.33 -9.95 -11.71
CA ALA A 294 -12.08 -10.18 -12.42
C ALA A 294 -11.13 -8.98 -12.25
N ILE A 295 -9.87 -9.26 -11.91
CA ILE A 295 -8.76 -8.30 -12.12
C ILE A 295 -8.00 -8.74 -13.36
N VAL A 296 -8.09 -7.96 -14.43
CA VAL A 296 -7.41 -8.24 -15.71
C VAL A 296 -6.07 -7.50 -15.74
N GLY A 297 -5.07 -8.09 -15.09
CA GLY A 297 -3.77 -7.48 -14.83
C GLY A 297 -2.64 -8.06 -15.67
N LYS A 298 -1.52 -7.34 -15.72
CA LYS A 298 -0.24 -7.84 -16.27
C LYS A 298 0.49 -8.71 -15.24
N TYR A 299 0.46 -8.30 -13.97
CA TYR A 299 1.25 -8.87 -12.89
C TYR A 299 0.45 -9.83 -12.00
N VAL A 300 -0.38 -10.71 -12.58
CA VAL A 300 -1.33 -11.54 -11.79
C VAL A 300 -0.70 -12.76 -11.11
N GLU A 301 0.54 -13.12 -11.45
CA GLU A 301 1.28 -14.20 -10.76
C GLU A 301 1.75 -13.78 -9.35
N LEU A 302 1.92 -12.47 -9.12
CA LEU A 302 2.20 -11.91 -7.81
C LEU A 302 1.07 -10.96 -7.42
N HIS A 303 0.12 -11.44 -6.63
CA HIS A 303 -1.05 -10.66 -6.21
C HIS A 303 -0.68 -9.35 -5.49
N ASP A 304 0.47 -9.30 -4.81
CA ASP A 304 0.98 -8.11 -4.12
C ASP A 304 1.26 -6.92 -5.05
N ALA A 305 1.43 -7.17 -6.37
CA ALA A 305 1.53 -6.11 -7.36
C ALA A 305 0.24 -5.26 -7.49
N TYR A 306 -0.88 -5.76 -6.95
CA TYR A 306 -2.19 -5.14 -6.95
C TYR A 306 -2.83 -5.13 -5.55
N LEU A 307 -2.01 -5.12 -4.49
CA LEU A 307 -2.46 -5.26 -3.10
C LEU A 307 -3.52 -4.22 -2.72
N SER A 308 -3.28 -2.92 -2.97
CA SER A 308 -4.23 -1.86 -2.64
C SER A 308 -5.53 -1.99 -3.44
N VAL A 309 -5.46 -2.43 -4.70
CA VAL A 309 -6.65 -2.69 -5.52
C VAL A 309 -7.48 -3.84 -4.93
N ALA A 310 -6.82 -4.93 -4.54
CA ALA A 310 -7.47 -6.07 -3.89
C ALA A 310 -8.11 -5.68 -2.55
N GLU A 311 -7.38 -4.96 -1.70
CA GLU A 311 -7.90 -4.45 -0.43
C GLU A 311 -9.09 -3.50 -0.65
N ALA A 312 -9.03 -2.61 -1.64
CA ALA A 312 -10.13 -1.70 -1.93
C ALA A 312 -11.39 -2.45 -2.42
N LEU A 313 -11.24 -3.53 -3.18
CA LEU A 313 -12.35 -4.42 -3.53
C LEU A 313 -12.94 -5.11 -2.30
N TYR A 314 -12.10 -5.66 -1.41
CA TYR A 314 -12.57 -6.26 -0.17
C TYR A 314 -13.32 -5.25 0.70
N HIS A 315 -12.80 -4.03 0.85
CA HIS A 315 -13.48 -2.95 1.57
C HIS A 315 -14.85 -2.61 0.94
N GLY A 316 -14.92 -2.57 -0.40
CA GLY A 316 -16.18 -2.40 -1.13
C GLY A 316 -17.15 -3.55 -0.85
N GLY A 317 -16.66 -4.79 -0.78
CA GLY A 317 -17.39 -5.97 -0.33
C GLY A 317 -17.93 -5.82 1.09
N TYR A 318 -17.09 -5.38 2.03
CA TYR A 318 -17.48 -5.17 3.42
C TYR A 318 -18.61 -4.16 3.52
N ALA A 319 -18.55 -3.03 2.81
CA ALA A 319 -19.64 -2.05 2.78
C ALA A 319 -20.96 -2.65 2.28
N ASN A 320 -20.89 -3.53 1.29
CA ASN A 320 -22.04 -4.15 0.64
C ASN A 320 -22.44 -5.52 1.22
N ASP A 321 -21.88 -5.93 2.36
CA ASP A 321 -22.13 -7.25 2.96
C ASP A 321 -21.98 -8.39 1.94
N SER A 322 -20.84 -8.35 1.23
CA SER A 322 -20.44 -9.36 0.26
C SER A 322 -18.97 -9.72 0.44
N ASN A 323 -18.68 -11.01 0.44
CA ASN A 323 -17.35 -11.51 0.19
C ASN A 323 -17.01 -11.28 -1.29
N VAL A 324 -15.83 -10.71 -1.59
CA VAL A 324 -15.38 -10.51 -2.98
C VAL A 324 -14.42 -11.63 -3.34
N GLU A 325 -14.82 -12.47 -4.29
CA GLU A 325 -13.95 -13.47 -4.90
C GLU A 325 -13.20 -12.82 -6.07
N ILE A 326 -11.90 -12.60 -5.90
CA ILE A 326 -11.07 -12.04 -6.96
C ILE A 326 -10.66 -13.17 -7.92
N LYS A 327 -11.10 -13.06 -9.18
CA LYS A 327 -10.61 -13.88 -10.29
C LYS A 327 -9.43 -13.17 -10.94
N TRP A 328 -8.23 -13.68 -10.72
CA TRP A 328 -7.01 -13.14 -11.32
C TRP A 328 -6.90 -13.62 -12.77
N VAL A 329 -6.89 -12.69 -13.72
CA VAL A 329 -6.85 -13.00 -15.16
C VAL A 329 -5.64 -12.32 -15.79
N SER A 330 -4.75 -13.11 -16.39
CA SER A 330 -3.58 -12.60 -17.10
C SER A 330 -4.02 -11.89 -18.38
N ALA A 331 -3.75 -10.59 -18.47
CA ALA A 331 -4.07 -9.80 -19.65
C ALA A 331 -3.29 -10.24 -20.91
N GLU A 332 -2.23 -11.03 -20.77
CA GLU A 332 -1.47 -11.57 -21.92
C GLU A 332 -2.16 -12.80 -22.55
N GLU A 333 -3.07 -13.43 -21.82
CA GLU A 333 -3.79 -14.64 -22.26
C GLU A 333 -5.19 -14.32 -22.81
N VAL A 334 -5.68 -13.09 -22.60
CA VAL A 334 -7.02 -12.69 -23.07
C VAL A 334 -7.00 -12.40 -24.57
N THR A 335 -7.79 -13.16 -25.33
CA THR A 335 -8.00 -12.98 -26.77
C THR A 335 -9.49 -12.86 -27.08
N PRO A 336 -9.87 -12.33 -28.26
CA PRO A 336 -11.28 -12.26 -28.66
C PRO A 336 -12.00 -13.62 -28.67
N GLU A 337 -11.26 -14.71 -28.91
CA GLU A 337 -11.79 -16.06 -29.00
C GLU A 337 -12.09 -16.68 -27.63
N ASN A 338 -11.30 -16.34 -26.60
CA ASN A 338 -11.40 -16.96 -25.27
C ASN A 338 -11.98 -16.04 -24.18
N VAL A 339 -12.16 -14.73 -24.46
CA VAL A 339 -12.57 -13.75 -23.45
C VAL A 339 -13.89 -14.12 -22.74
N HIS A 340 -14.83 -14.73 -23.46
CA HIS A 340 -16.08 -15.20 -22.86
C HIS A 340 -15.88 -16.36 -21.89
N GLU A 341 -14.96 -17.29 -22.19
CA GLU A 341 -14.61 -18.37 -21.27
C GLU A 341 -13.92 -17.83 -20.00
N LEU A 342 -13.05 -16.83 -20.17
CA LEU A 342 -12.29 -16.24 -19.08
C LEU A 342 -13.14 -15.29 -18.20
N LEU A 343 -14.12 -14.58 -18.76
CA LEU A 343 -14.85 -13.51 -18.06
C LEU A 343 -16.38 -13.74 -18.00
N GLY A 344 -16.90 -14.83 -18.54
CA GLY A 344 -18.34 -15.11 -18.58
C GLY A 344 -18.97 -15.42 -17.21
N ASP A 345 -18.16 -15.81 -16.23
CA ASP A 345 -18.62 -16.19 -14.88
C ASP A 345 -18.43 -15.08 -13.82
N VAL A 346 -17.95 -13.89 -14.21
CA VAL A 346 -17.72 -12.79 -13.27
C VAL A 346 -18.86 -11.76 -13.28
N ASN A 347 -19.05 -11.09 -12.15
CA ASN A 347 -20.07 -10.07 -11.96
C ASN A 347 -19.57 -8.64 -12.20
N GLY A 348 -18.24 -8.46 -12.28
CA GLY A 348 -17.59 -7.19 -12.55
C GLY A 348 -16.18 -7.41 -13.08
N ILE A 349 -15.70 -6.45 -13.88
CA ILE A 349 -14.36 -6.48 -14.48
C ILE A 349 -13.61 -5.21 -14.07
N LEU A 350 -12.43 -5.38 -13.49
CA LEU A 350 -11.50 -4.31 -13.13
C LEU A 350 -10.24 -4.43 -13.99
N VAL A 351 -9.88 -3.34 -14.67
CA VAL A 351 -8.60 -3.22 -15.39
C VAL A 351 -7.70 -2.26 -14.62
N PRO A 352 -6.67 -2.77 -13.92
CA PRO A 352 -5.80 -1.94 -13.11
C PRO A 352 -4.71 -1.26 -13.96
N GLY A 353 -3.89 -0.46 -13.28
CA GLY A 353 -2.64 0.06 -13.82
C GLY A 353 -1.69 -1.02 -14.35
N GLY A 354 -0.65 -0.61 -15.07
CA GLY A 354 0.43 -1.49 -15.48
C GLY A 354 1.43 -0.76 -16.35
N PHE A 355 2.69 -0.70 -15.93
CA PHE A 355 3.73 -0.06 -16.72
C PHE A 355 4.19 -0.95 -17.88
N GLY A 356 4.52 -0.30 -19.01
CA GLY A 356 5.02 -0.94 -20.23
C GLY A 356 3.92 -1.44 -21.19
N ASP A 357 4.35 -2.16 -22.22
CA ASP A 357 3.58 -2.48 -23.43
C ASP A 357 2.92 -3.87 -23.43
N ARG A 358 3.29 -4.77 -22.51
CA ARG A 358 2.72 -6.13 -22.46
C ARG A 358 1.27 -6.15 -21.97
N GLY A 359 0.46 -7.05 -22.53
CA GLY A 359 -0.92 -7.32 -22.09
C GLY A 359 -1.93 -6.23 -22.47
N ILE A 360 -1.55 -5.23 -23.27
CA ILE A 360 -2.42 -4.11 -23.65
C ILE A 360 -3.61 -4.58 -24.48
N GLU A 361 -3.40 -5.40 -25.50
CA GLU A 361 -4.48 -5.86 -26.38
C GLU A 361 -5.49 -6.77 -25.65
N GLY A 362 -5.05 -7.56 -24.68
CA GLY A 362 -5.96 -8.33 -23.83
C GLY A 362 -6.76 -7.44 -22.86
N LYS A 363 -6.17 -6.37 -22.32
CA LYS A 363 -6.93 -5.35 -21.56
C LYS A 363 -7.99 -4.65 -22.42
N ILE A 364 -7.65 -4.29 -23.67
CA ILE A 364 -8.61 -3.72 -24.63
C ILE A 364 -9.75 -4.71 -24.89
N THR A 365 -9.41 -5.98 -25.13
CA THR A 365 -10.38 -7.06 -25.38
C THR A 365 -11.32 -7.26 -24.19
N ALA A 366 -10.80 -7.31 -22.96
CA ALA A 366 -11.61 -7.41 -21.75
C ALA A 366 -12.52 -6.19 -21.53
N THR A 367 -12.01 -4.99 -21.83
CA THR A 367 -12.79 -3.75 -21.72
C THR A 367 -13.94 -3.71 -22.73
N ARG A 368 -13.67 -4.15 -23.97
CA ARG A 368 -14.69 -4.32 -25.01
C ARG A 368 -15.75 -5.32 -24.59
N TYR A 369 -15.32 -6.48 -24.06
CA TYR A 369 -16.23 -7.49 -23.56
C TYR A 369 -17.15 -6.94 -22.47
N ALA A 370 -16.61 -6.19 -21.50
CA ALA A 370 -17.40 -5.55 -20.46
C ALA A 370 -18.44 -4.58 -21.06
N ARG A 371 -18.00 -3.68 -21.95
CA ARG A 371 -18.85 -2.66 -22.60
C ARG A 371 -20.00 -3.30 -23.40
N GLU A 372 -19.71 -4.32 -24.19
CA GLU A 372 -20.68 -4.97 -25.09
C GLU A 372 -21.66 -5.87 -24.33
N ASN A 373 -21.19 -6.58 -23.30
CA ASN A 373 -22.02 -7.48 -22.48
C ASN A 373 -22.64 -6.81 -21.25
N LYS A 374 -22.45 -5.50 -21.08
CA LYS A 374 -22.99 -4.70 -19.96
C LYS A 374 -22.50 -5.17 -18.57
N VAL A 375 -21.33 -5.79 -18.50
CA VAL A 375 -20.69 -6.22 -17.25
C VAL A 375 -20.12 -4.98 -16.56
N PRO A 376 -20.45 -4.69 -15.28
CA PRO A 376 -19.88 -3.57 -14.53
C PRO A 376 -18.36 -3.47 -14.69
N PHE A 377 -17.86 -2.27 -15.01
CA PHE A 377 -16.46 -2.04 -15.36
C PHE A 377 -15.83 -0.89 -14.58
N LEU A 378 -14.68 -1.15 -13.95
CA LEU A 378 -13.81 -0.15 -13.34
C LEU A 378 -12.42 -0.14 -13.98
N GLY A 379 -12.03 0.95 -14.62
CA GLY A 379 -10.67 1.16 -15.13
C GLY A 379 -9.87 2.10 -14.23
N ILE A 380 -8.61 1.75 -13.91
CA ILE A 380 -7.74 2.57 -13.04
C ILE A 380 -6.44 2.93 -13.77
N CYS A 381 -6.12 4.22 -13.84
CA CYS A 381 -4.96 4.78 -14.51
C CYS A 381 -4.85 4.28 -15.95
N LEU A 382 -3.95 3.33 -16.23
CA LEU A 382 -3.91 2.65 -17.53
C LEU A 382 -5.28 2.05 -17.92
N GLY A 383 -6.08 1.57 -16.97
CA GLY A 383 -7.43 1.08 -17.25
C GLY A 383 -8.37 2.14 -17.85
N MET A 384 -8.23 3.42 -17.46
CA MET A 384 -8.95 4.52 -18.11
C MET A 384 -8.44 4.79 -19.51
N GLN A 385 -7.12 4.80 -19.68
CA GLN A 385 -6.50 4.95 -21.00
C GLN A 385 -6.96 3.84 -21.97
N ILE A 386 -7.02 2.61 -21.49
CA ILE A 386 -7.51 1.45 -22.25
C ILE A 386 -8.99 1.63 -22.61
N ALA A 387 -9.84 2.12 -21.70
CA ALA A 387 -11.23 2.40 -22.01
C ALA A 387 -11.40 3.45 -23.12
N VAL A 388 -10.58 4.50 -23.11
CA VAL A 388 -10.56 5.52 -24.17
C VAL A 388 -10.08 4.93 -25.50
N ILE A 389 -9.01 4.12 -25.48
CA ILE A 389 -8.46 3.45 -26.66
C ILE A 389 -9.47 2.47 -27.27
N GLU A 390 -10.10 1.63 -26.44
CA GLU A 390 -11.13 0.67 -26.86
C GLU A 390 -12.30 1.37 -27.54
N PHE A 391 -12.81 2.43 -26.91
CA PHE A 391 -13.93 3.20 -27.45
C PHE A 391 -13.56 3.91 -28.76
N ALA A 392 -12.36 4.49 -28.84
CA ALA A 392 -11.87 5.11 -30.06
C ALA A 392 -11.77 4.11 -31.22
N ARG A 393 -11.22 2.91 -30.97
CA ARG A 393 -11.09 1.86 -32.00
C ARG A 393 -12.44 1.32 -32.45
N HIS A 394 -13.31 0.95 -31.51
CA HIS A 394 -14.47 0.10 -31.79
C HIS A 394 -15.79 0.86 -31.90
N VAL A 395 -15.89 2.07 -31.34
CA VAL A 395 -17.09 2.91 -31.45
C VAL A 395 -16.86 4.09 -32.39
N ALA A 396 -15.70 4.75 -32.30
CA ALA A 396 -15.37 5.90 -33.16
C ALA A 396 -14.74 5.53 -34.51
N GLY A 397 -14.46 4.25 -34.76
CA GLY A 397 -13.88 3.76 -36.01
C GLY A 397 -12.44 4.22 -36.26
N LEU A 398 -11.74 4.70 -35.23
CA LEU A 398 -10.34 5.11 -35.31
C LEU A 398 -9.43 3.88 -35.22
N GLU A 399 -9.44 3.06 -36.28
CA GLU A 399 -8.66 1.83 -36.34
C GLU A 399 -7.17 2.13 -36.14
N GLY A 400 -6.56 1.44 -35.15
CA GLY A 400 -5.17 1.67 -34.76
C GLY A 400 -4.96 2.77 -33.71
N ALA A 401 -6.02 3.39 -33.17
CA ALA A 401 -5.90 4.34 -32.05
C ALA A 401 -5.16 3.71 -30.86
N ASN A 402 -4.25 4.45 -30.25
CA ASN A 402 -3.44 3.94 -29.15
C ASN A 402 -2.89 5.07 -28.27
N SER A 403 -2.16 4.69 -27.22
CA SER A 403 -1.24 5.59 -26.52
C SER A 403 0.05 5.76 -27.31
N SER A 404 0.58 6.98 -27.37
CA SER A 404 1.92 7.24 -27.91
C SER A 404 3.02 6.60 -27.05
N GLU A 405 2.74 6.26 -25.79
CA GLU A 405 3.63 5.47 -24.93
C GLU A 405 3.83 4.05 -25.46
N ILE A 406 2.72 3.42 -25.89
CA ILE A 406 2.67 2.00 -26.24
C ILE A 406 2.99 1.82 -27.73
N ASN A 407 2.42 2.67 -28.58
CA ASN A 407 2.68 2.69 -30.00
C ASN A 407 2.98 4.14 -30.45
N PRO A 408 4.26 4.55 -30.45
CA PRO A 408 4.67 5.88 -30.89
C PRO A 408 4.29 6.22 -32.33
N ASN A 409 4.02 5.21 -33.16
CA ASN A 409 3.68 5.36 -34.58
C ASN A 409 2.15 5.30 -34.83
N THR A 410 1.32 5.32 -33.79
CA THR A 410 -0.14 5.34 -33.98
C THR A 410 -0.57 6.56 -34.78
N LYS A 411 -1.48 6.34 -35.74
CA LYS A 411 -2.11 7.44 -36.50
C LYS A 411 -3.06 8.26 -35.63
N TYR A 412 -3.56 7.68 -34.53
CA TYR A 412 -4.53 8.30 -33.66
C TYR A 412 -4.07 8.20 -32.19
N PRO A 413 -3.15 9.08 -31.73
CA PRO A 413 -2.68 9.12 -30.36
C PRO A 413 -3.76 9.73 -29.46
N VAL A 414 -4.77 8.93 -29.11
CA VAL A 414 -5.89 9.34 -28.25
C VAL A 414 -5.45 9.48 -26.78
N ILE A 415 -4.33 8.85 -26.42
CA ILE A 415 -3.59 9.07 -25.18
C ILE A 415 -2.19 9.57 -25.58
N ASP A 416 -1.77 10.71 -25.05
CA ASP A 416 -0.50 11.34 -25.42
C ASP A 416 0.05 12.20 -24.28
N LEU A 417 1.31 12.62 -24.41
CA LEU A 417 1.86 13.69 -23.59
C LEU A 417 1.20 15.01 -23.95
N LEU A 418 1.03 15.89 -22.96
CA LEU A 418 0.65 17.27 -23.24
C LEU A 418 1.70 17.91 -24.17
N PRO A 419 1.29 18.80 -25.10
CA PRO A 419 2.23 19.43 -26.03
C PRO A 419 3.45 20.07 -25.34
N GLU A 420 3.23 20.71 -24.19
CA GLU A 420 4.29 21.38 -23.42
C GLU A 420 5.27 20.40 -22.75
N GLN A 421 4.89 19.13 -22.61
CA GLN A 421 5.70 18.08 -21.97
C GLN A 421 6.56 17.29 -22.96
N LYS A 422 6.36 17.47 -24.27
CA LYS A 422 7.10 16.75 -25.31
C LYS A 422 8.56 17.19 -25.42
N GLU A 423 8.88 18.40 -24.97
CA GLU A 423 10.24 18.96 -24.98
C GLU A 423 11.05 18.60 -23.71
N ILE A 424 10.45 17.92 -22.72
CA ILE A 424 11.12 17.53 -21.47
C ILE A 424 11.78 16.16 -21.64
N GLU A 425 13.12 16.13 -21.67
CA GLU A 425 13.93 14.92 -21.85
C GLU A 425 13.96 14.01 -20.60
N ASP A 426 13.86 14.59 -19.39
CA ASP A 426 13.88 13.81 -18.15
C ASP A 426 12.52 13.13 -17.91
N MET A 427 12.51 11.80 -17.82
CA MET A 427 11.29 11.02 -17.61
C MET A 427 10.56 11.40 -16.32
N GLY A 428 11.27 11.86 -15.29
CA GLY A 428 10.66 12.33 -14.03
C GLY A 428 9.99 13.71 -14.14
N GLY A 429 10.46 14.57 -15.05
CA GLY A 429 10.04 15.98 -15.12
C GLY A 429 8.61 16.24 -15.60
N THR A 430 7.88 15.19 -15.96
CA THR A 430 6.52 15.24 -16.52
C THR A 430 5.52 14.37 -15.75
N MET A 431 5.99 13.66 -14.73
CA MET A 431 5.14 12.74 -13.97
C MET A 431 4.23 13.51 -13.03
N ARG A 432 2.93 13.19 -13.08
CA ARG A 432 1.95 13.67 -12.11
C ARG A 432 1.88 12.67 -10.95
N LEU A 433 2.30 13.14 -9.78
CA LEU A 433 2.38 12.35 -8.56
C LEU A 433 1.58 12.98 -7.43
N GLY A 434 0.98 12.12 -6.60
CA GLY A 434 0.33 12.54 -5.36
C GLY A 434 -1.06 13.12 -5.54
N LEU A 435 -1.52 13.84 -4.52
CA LEU A 435 -2.90 14.28 -4.41
C LEU A 435 -3.22 15.41 -5.40
N GLY A 436 -4.20 15.18 -6.28
CA GLY A 436 -4.69 16.16 -7.24
C GLY A 436 -6.20 16.41 -7.08
N PRO A 437 -6.68 17.65 -7.24
CA PRO A 437 -8.11 17.94 -7.26
C PRO A 437 -8.75 17.50 -8.59
N THR A 438 -9.94 16.92 -8.51
CA THR A 438 -10.78 16.57 -9.66
C THR A 438 -12.17 17.17 -9.49
N LYS A 439 -12.58 18.01 -10.45
CA LYS A 439 -13.95 18.50 -10.57
C LYS A 439 -14.80 17.42 -11.22
N VAL A 440 -15.89 17.04 -10.55
CA VAL A 440 -16.80 15.98 -10.98
C VAL A 440 -18.12 16.60 -11.44
N GLU A 441 -18.61 16.14 -12.58
CA GLU A 441 -19.86 16.60 -13.20
C GLU A 441 -21.08 16.13 -12.40
N PRO A 442 -22.00 17.04 -12.01
CA PRO A 442 -23.23 16.66 -11.30
C PRO A 442 -24.07 15.62 -12.05
N GLY A 443 -24.60 14.63 -11.32
CA GLY A 443 -25.47 13.59 -11.89
C GLY A 443 -24.74 12.45 -12.61
N SER A 444 -23.41 12.51 -12.71
CA SER A 444 -22.55 11.38 -13.15
C SER A 444 -22.59 10.21 -12.16
N LEU A 445 -22.10 9.03 -12.56
CA LEU A 445 -21.92 7.91 -11.62
C LEU A 445 -20.88 8.28 -10.54
N ALA A 446 -19.81 8.98 -10.93
CA ALA A 446 -18.77 9.45 -10.04
C ALA A 446 -19.33 10.37 -8.94
N GLU A 447 -20.10 11.41 -9.31
CA GLU A 447 -20.68 12.33 -8.32
C GLU A 447 -21.64 11.62 -7.38
N LYS A 448 -22.46 10.69 -7.89
CA LYS A 448 -23.35 9.87 -7.05
C LYS A 448 -22.58 8.97 -6.07
N ALA A 449 -21.43 8.44 -6.49
CA ALA A 449 -20.58 7.62 -5.63
C ALA A 449 -19.93 8.46 -4.53
N TYR A 450 -19.24 9.54 -4.92
CA TYR A 450 -18.51 10.42 -4.00
C TYR A 450 -19.40 11.31 -3.15
N GLN A 451 -20.62 11.62 -3.61
CA GLN A 451 -21.51 12.63 -3.02
C GLN A 451 -20.84 14.01 -2.93
N SER A 452 -19.99 14.32 -3.92
CA SER A 452 -19.25 15.58 -4.03
C SER A 452 -18.93 15.89 -5.49
N THR A 453 -18.89 17.19 -5.81
CA THR A 453 -18.47 17.72 -7.13
C THR A 453 -16.99 18.09 -7.19
N LEU A 454 -16.27 17.99 -6.07
CA LEU A 454 -14.83 18.22 -5.98
C LEU A 454 -14.22 17.14 -5.10
N VAL A 455 -13.32 16.35 -5.67
CA VAL A 455 -12.66 15.23 -5.00
C VAL A 455 -11.14 15.37 -5.11
N TYR A 456 -10.41 14.65 -4.27
CA TYR A 456 -8.96 14.67 -4.22
C TYR A 456 -8.45 13.24 -4.24
N GLU A 457 -7.66 12.88 -5.24
CA GLU A 457 -7.19 11.51 -5.45
C GLU A 457 -5.73 11.50 -5.86
N ARG A 458 -5.07 10.35 -5.68
CA ARG A 458 -3.62 10.23 -5.89
C ARG A 458 -3.30 9.81 -7.31
N HIS A 459 -2.33 10.48 -7.93
CA HIS A 459 -1.90 10.23 -9.30
C HIS A 459 -0.54 9.55 -9.35
N ARG A 460 -0.34 8.74 -10.39
CA ARG A 460 0.95 8.17 -10.80
C ARG A 460 0.95 7.85 -12.29
N HIS A 461 0.98 8.89 -13.11
CA HIS A 461 1.02 8.75 -14.56
C HIS A 461 1.70 9.96 -15.22
N ARG A 462 2.02 9.81 -16.50
CA ARG A 462 2.59 10.87 -17.35
C ARG A 462 1.70 11.21 -18.53
N TYR A 463 1.08 10.18 -19.13
CA TYR A 463 0.25 10.32 -20.32
C TYR A 463 -1.19 10.69 -19.95
N GLU A 464 -1.79 11.51 -20.79
CA GLU A 464 -3.11 12.12 -20.60
C GLU A 464 -4.01 11.82 -21.80
N VAL A 465 -5.33 12.01 -21.65
CA VAL A 465 -6.25 11.98 -22.79
C VAL A 465 -5.93 13.15 -23.72
N ASN A 466 -5.72 12.86 -25.01
CA ASN A 466 -5.51 13.89 -26.00
C ASN A 466 -6.83 14.62 -26.28
N ASN A 467 -6.87 15.90 -25.90
CA ASN A 467 -8.06 16.74 -26.01
C ASN A 467 -8.56 16.93 -27.44
N GLU A 468 -7.72 16.74 -28.47
CA GLU A 468 -8.14 16.81 -29.88
C GLU A 468 -9.25 15.80 -30.22
N TYR A 469 -9.27 14.65 -29.54
CA TYR A 469 -10.26 13.60 -29.76
C TYR A 469 -11.49 13.71 -28.85
N ARG A 470 -11.44 14.57 -27.83
CA ARG A 470 -12.45 14.63 -26.77
C ARG A 470 -13.85 14.92 -27.30
N GLU A 471 -14.00 15.91 -28.17
CA GLU A 471 -15.29 16.28 -28.74
C GLU A 471 -15.86 15.16 -29.64
N GLN A 472 -15.00 14.51 -30.43
CA GLN A 472 -15.40 13.41 -31.31
C GLN A 472 -15.92 12.22 -30.50
N LEU A 473 -15.19 11.79 -29.46
CA LEU A 473 -15.60 10.68 -28.60
C LEU A 473 -16.86 11.02 -27.79
N ALA A 474 -17.00 12.28 -27.36
CA ALA A 474 -18.18 12.74 -26.62
C ALA A 474 -19.47 12.65 -27.44
N LYS A 475 -19.42 13.03 -28.72
CA LYS A 475 -20.57 12.93 -29.64
C LYS A 475 -21.05 11.49 -29.86
N LEU A 476 -20.19 10.51 -29.60
CA LEU A 476 -20.49 9.09 -29.77
C LEU A 476 -20.89 8.37 -28.48
N GLY A 477 -20.96 9.09 -27.35
CA GLY A 477 -21.53 8.60 -26.10
C GLY A 477 -20.56 8.43 -24.93
N MET A 478 -19.26 8.68 -25.09
CA MET A 478 -18.33 8.70 -23.95
C MET A 478 -18.41 10.04 -23.22
N ARG A 479 -18.70 10.05 -21.92
CA ARG A 479 -18.71 11.28 -21.11
C ARG A 479 -17.41 11.45 -20.33
N PHE A 480 -16.87 12.67 -20.36
CA PHE A 480 -15.68 13.09 -19.62
C PHE A 480 -16.11 13.82 -18.36
N VAL A 481 -16.61 13.06 -17.38
CA VAL A 481 -17.32 13.58 -16.20
C VAL A 481 -16.39 14.10 -15.11
N GLY A 482 -15.10 13.77 -15.15
CA GLY A 482 -14.11 14.27 -14.22
C GLY A 482 -13.00 15.00 -14.96
N THR A 483 -12.67 16.21 -14.52
CA THR A 483 -11.52 16.96 -15.05
C THR A 483 -10.68 17.60 -13.97
N SER A 484 -9.47 18.00 -14.30
CA SER A 484 -8.73 18.98 -13.52
C SER A 484 -9.57 20.28 -13.35
N PRO A 485 -9.32 21.11 -12.34
CA PRO A 485 -10.12 22.31 -12.08
C PRO A 485 -10.15 23.32 -13.25
N ASP A 486 -9.09 23.36 -14.06
CA ASP A 486 -8.99 24.17 -15.28
C ASP A 486 -9.65 23.52 -16.51
N GLY A 487 -10.18 22.30 -16.37
CA GLY A 487 -10.86 21.53 -17.42
C GLY A 487 -9.94 20.86 -18.43
N ARG A 488 -8.61 21.05 -18.32
CA ARG A 488 -7.63 20.60 -19.32
C ARG A 488 -7.36 19.11 -19.29
N LEU A 489 -7.24 18.51 -18.11
CA LEU A 489 -6.95 17.09 -17.95
C LEU A 489 -8.25 16.33 -17.71
N VAL A 490 -8.37 15.17 -18.36
CA VAL A 490 -9.47 14.24 -18.13
C VAL A 490 -9.08 13.30 -17.00
N GLU A 491 -9.92 13.22 -15.98
CA GLU A 491 -9.67 12.43 -14.77
C GLU A 491 -10.63 11.26 -14.63
N ILE A 492 -11.85 11.38 -15.16
CA ILE A 492 -12.89 10.34 -15.08
C ILE A 492 -13.67 10.30 -16.38
N VAL A 493 -13.87 9.10 -16.91
CA VAL A 493 -14.73 8.82 -18.06
C VAL A 493 -15.84 7.82 -17.71
N GLU A 494 -16.99 7.98 -18.35
CA GLU A 494 -18.17 7.12 -18.20
C GLU A 494 -18.81 6.81 -19.55
N ILE A 495 -19.57 5.71 -19.63
CA ILE A 495 -20.45 5.40 -20.77
C ILE A 495 -21.89 5.33 -20.25
N PRO A 496 -22.73 6.36 -20.46
CA PRO A 496 -24.08 6.44 -19.88
C PRO A 496 -25.03 5.31 -20.29
N ASP A 497 -24.87 4.78 -21.50
CA ASP A 497 -25.69 3.67 -22.01
C ASP A 497 -25.30 2.32 -21.38
N HIS A 498 -24.35 2.30 -20.44
CA HIS A 498 -23.92 1.11 -19.71
C HIS A 498 -24.37 1.20 -18.24
N PRO A 499 -24.89 0.10 -17.63
CA PRO A 499 -25.41 0.12 -16.25
C PRO A 499 -24.42 0.68 -15.22
N TRP A 500 -23.14 0.30 -15.34
CA TRP A 500 -22.05 0.85 -14.55
C TRP A 500 -20.72 0.72 -15.30
N PHE A 501 -20.27 1.77 -15.98
CA PHE A 501 -18.96 1.81 -16.65
C PHE A 501 -18.28 3.12 -16.28
N LEU A 502 -17.22 3.02 -15.50
CA LEU A 502 -16.48 4.17 -15.00
C LEU A 502 -14.99 3.86 -15.04
N ALA A 503 -14.17 4.80 -15.47
CA ALA A 503 -12.73 4.66 -15.37
C ALA A 503 -12.07 5.98 -14.96
N THR A 504 -11.00 5.89 -14.18
CA THR A 504 -10.31 7.04 -13.57
C THR A 504 -8.83 7.07 -13.91
N GLN A 505 -8.28 8.26 -14.06
CA GLN A 505 -6.85 8.44 -14.33
C GLN A 505 -6.00 8.34 -13.04
N PHE A 506 -6.57 8.74 -11.91
CA PHE A 506 -6.00 8.55 -10.58
C PHE A 506 -6.16 7.11 -10.07
N HIS A 507 -5.52 6.84 -8.92
CA HIS A 507 -5.50 5.59 -8.18
C HIS A 507 -6.36 5.69 -6.91
N PRO A 508 -7.69 5.45 -7.00
CA PRO A 508 -8.58 5.53 -5.83
C PRO A 508 -8.26 4.46 -4.77
N GLU A 509 -7.62 3.36 -5.14
CA GLU A 509 -7.32 2.26 -4.23
C GLU A 509 -6.45 2.69 -3.03
N PHE A 510 -5.56 3.66 -3.21
CA PHE A 510 -4.65 4.12 -2.16
C PHE A 510 -5.34 4.84 -1.00
N THR A 511 -6.52 5.42 -1.25
CA THR A 511 -7.30 6.15 -0.23
C THR A 511 -8.33 5.27 0.49
N SER A 512 -8.48 4.01 0.06
CA SER A 512 -9.40 3.05 0.67
C SER A 512 -8.92 2.61 2.06
N ARG A 513 -9.86 2.51 3.00
CA ARG A 513 -9.65 2.00 4.37
C ARG A 513 -10.73 0.97 4.69
N PRO A 514 -10.48 -0.01 5.58
CA PRO A 514 -11.46 -1.08 5.83
C PRO A 514 -12.75 -0.59 6.48
N ASN A 515 -12.68 0.44 7.32
CA ASN A 515 -13.84 1.11 7.94
C ASN A 515 -14.33 2.35 7.15
N ARG A 516 -13.54 2.83 6.19
CA ARG A 516 -13.92 3.90 5.24
C ARG A 516 -13.60 3.47 3.81
N PRO A 517 -14.41 2.56 3.23
CA PRO A 517 -14.19 2.06 1.88
C PRO A 517 -14.26 3.18 0.85
N GLN A 518 -13.37 3.14 -0.15
CA GLN A 518 -13.35 4.17 -1.18
C GLN A 518 -14.66 4.16 -2.01
N PRO A 519 -15.26 5.32 -2.31
CA PRO A 519 -16.62 5.38 -2.87
C PRO A 519 -16.82 4.71 -4.23
N LEU A 520 -15.87 4.82 -5.17
CA LEU A 520 -15.94 4.17 -6.48
C LEU A 520 -15.88 2.65 -6.34
N PHE A 521 -14.99 2.11 -5.51
CA PHE A 521 -14.94 0.67 -5.22
C PHE A 521 -16.23 0.19 -4.54
N ARG A 522 -16.77 0.96 -3.60
CA ARG A 522 -18.04 0.66 -2.94
C ARG A 522 -19.19 0.54 -3.93
N GLU A 523 -19.35 1.53 -4.82
CA GLU A 523 -20.44 1.50 -5.81
C GLU A 523 -20.17 0.49 -6.94
N PHE A 524 -18.90 0.24 -7.31
CA PHE A 524 -18.52 -0.79 -8.27
C PHE A 524 -18.95 -2.19 -7.81
N VAL A 525 -18.61 -2.54 -6.56
CA VAL A 525 -18.97 -3.83 -5.97
C VAL A 525 -20.49 -3.95 -5.84
N LYS A 526 -21.17 -2.86 -5.48
CA LYS A 526 -22.64 -2.81 -5.43
C LYS A 526 -23.28 -3.05 -6.79
N ALA A 527 -22.74 -2.43 -7.85
CA ALA A 527 -23.22 -2.64 -9.21
C ALA A 527 -22.95 -4.08 -9.68
N SER A 528 -21.78 -4.63 -9.35
CA SER A 528 -21.42 -6.02 -9.61
C SER A 528 -22.36 -7.00 -8.91
N LEU A 529 -22.71 -6.77 -7.65
CA LEU A 529 -23.71 -7.56 -6.92
C LEU A 529 -25.09 -7.57 -7.58
N ALA A 530 -25.47 -6.47 -8.22
CA ALA A 530 -26.76 -6.33 -8.88
C ALA A 530 -26.77 -6.93 -10.30
N TYR A 531 -25.60 -7.22 -10.88
CA TYR A 531 -25.46 -7.78 -12.21
C TYR A 531 -25.95 -9.23 -12.23
N LYS A 532 -26.98 -9.48 -13.04
CA LYS A 532 -27.50 -10.81 -13.37
C LYS A 532 -27.13 -11.04 -14.82
N GLY A 533 -26.06 -11.82 -15.03
CA GLY A 533 -25.48 -12.07 -16.35
C GLY A 533 -26.43 -12.67 -17.37
#